data_AF-A0A399YVB6-F1
#
_entry.id   AF-A0A399YVB6-F1
#
_cell.length_a   1.000
_cell.length_b   1.000
_cell.length_c   1.000
_cell.angle_alpha   90.00
_cell.angle_beta   90.00
_cell.angle_gamma   90.00
#
_symmetry.space_group_name_H-M   'P 1'
#
loop_
_entity.id
_entity.type
_entity.pdbx_description
1 polymer ?
#
loop_
_entity_poly.entity_id
_entity_poly.type
_entity_poly.pdbx_seq_one_letter_code
_entity_poly.pdbx_strand_id
1 'polypeptide(L)'
;MKVIGLMSGTSADAIDAALCEIDGAPPQLTARTLHAITYPYPDGFQARILEGCLPEHSRVDTLCQLNFDMGELFAKAALAVIEAAGVTPADVDLIGSHGQTVWHMVQPGGAVSATLQITEGAVIAERTGITTINNFRTRDVAAGGQGAPLTGYADWLLLRHPTAWRAIQNIGGIGNVTFLPPLRDSHSVPVAFDTGPGNALIDGAVAFITDGRESYDRDGQRAQRGHLDEDWLHDLSAHPYYAQKPPKTTGRELFGATMAADLVRTGRANGITDDDIIATITGLTAASIADAYARFGPARPEEVILGGGGARNPALVSLLQTLLPGSRVLTHEDVGLDSDNKEAVVFALLAHETWHNRPGNLPSLTGADHPAVLGQIIPGANYAALIRKTWC
;
A
#
# COMPACT_ATOMS: atom_id res chain seq x y z
N MET A 1 -12.12 -11.14 -17.35
CA MET A 1 -11.79 -12.32 -16.52
C MET A 1 -12.24 -12.08 -15.09
N LYS A 2 -12.72 -13.12 -14.40
CA LYS A 2 -12.99 -13.07 -12.95
C LYS A 2 -11.75 -13.57 -12.21
N VAL A 3 -11.12 -12.69 -11.43
CA VAL A 3 -9.84 -12.97 -10.78
C VAL A 3 -9.96 -12.64 -9.30
N ILE A 4 -9.56 -13.57 -8.45
CA ILE A 4 -9.44 -13.34 -7.02
C ILE A 4 -8.04 -12.84 -6.72
N GLY A 5 -7.92 -11.84 -5.86
CA GLY A 5 -6.66 -11.46 -5.24
C GLY A 5 -6.69 -11.79 -3.75
N LEU A 6 -5.56 -12.30 -3.24
CA LEU A 6 -5.37 -12.69 -1.84
C LEU A 6 -4.11 -12.05 -1.28
N MET A 7 -4.21 -11.45 -0.09
CA MET A 7 -3.13 -10.77 0.59
C MET A 7 -3.21 -10.99 2.10
N SER A 8 -2.06 -11.14 2.75
CA SER A 8 -1.92 -10.95 4.20
C SER A 8 -0.78 -9.97 4.44
N GLY A 9 -1.11 -8.83 5.06
CA GLY A 9 -0.17 -7.77 5.38
C GLY A 9 0.90 -8.20 6.39
N THR A 10 1.86 -7.32 6.65
CA THR A 10 2.92 -7.60 7.65
C THR A 10 2.40 -7.59 9.09
N SER A 11 1.23 -7.01 9.35
CA SER A 11 0.48 -7.16 10.60
C SER A 11 0.02 -8.60 10.86
N ALA A 12 -0.11 -9.41 9.81
CA ALA A 12 -0.54 -10.80 9.86
C ALA A 12 -1.86 -11.02 10.64
N ASP A 13 -2.76 -10.04 10.59
CA ASP A 13 -4.02 -10.00 11.34
C ASP A 13 -5.15 -10.76 10.66
N ALA A 14 -5.20 -10.75 9.33
CA ALA A 14 -6.20 -11.47 8.55
C ALA A 14 -5.73 -11.70 7.10
N ILE A 15 -6.59 -12.34 6.31
CA ILE A 15 -6.41 -12.50 4.86
C ILE A 15 -7.44 -11.61 4.16
N ASP A 16 -6.99 -10.62 3.41
CA ASP A 16 -7.87 -9.84 2.54
C ASP A 16 -8.04 -10.58 1.21
N ALA A 17 -9.30 -10.75 0.82
CA ALA A 17 -9.69 -11.45 -0.39
C ALA A 17 -10.66 -10.60 -1.21
N ALA A 18 -10.32 -10.32 -2.46
CA ALA A 18 -11.17 -9.55 -3.38
C ALA A 18 -11.43 -10.35 -4.65
N LEU A 19 -12.70 -10.54 -5.01
CA LEU A 19 -13.10 -11.04 -6.32
C LEU A 19 -13.30 -9.85 -7.25
N CYS A 20 -12.50 -9.78 -8.32
CA CYS A 20 -12.52 -8.71 -9.30
C CYS A 20 -12.96 -9.20 -10.67
N GLU A 21 -13.67 -8.35 -11.39
CA GLU A 21 -13.81 -8.45 -12.84
C GLU A 21 -12.76 -7.53 -13.48
N ILE A 22 -11.84 -8.12 -14.25
CA ILE A 22 -10.74 -7.40 -14.90
C ILE A 22 -10.86 -7.61 -16.41
N ASP A 23 -10.85 -6.52 -17.18
CA ASP A 23 -11.00 -6.56 -18.64
C ASP A 23 -9.97 -5.68 -19.35
N GLY A 24 -9.63 -6.07 -20.59
CA GLY A 24 -8.73 -5.34 -21.46
C GLY A 24 -7.24 -5.52 -21.15
N ALA A 25 -6.45 -4.54 -21.58
CA ALA A 25 -5.01 -4.49 -21.38
C ALA A 25 -4.57 -3.02 -21.23
N PRO A 26 -3.43 -2.75 -20.55
CA PRO A 26 -2.91 -1.39 -20.45
C PRO A 26 -2.74 -0.74 -21.85
N PRO A 27 -3.09 0.54 -22.03
CA PRO A 27 -3.57 1.51 -21.03
C PRO A 27 -5.10 1.50 -20.78
N GLN A 28 -5.86 0.61 -21.42
CA GLN A 28 -7.33 0.58 -21.40
C GLN A 28 -7.87 -0.51 -20.46
N LEU A 29 -7.05 -0.98 -19.52
CA LEU A 29 -7.43 -1.99 -18.54
C LEU A 29 -8.45 -1.42 -17.57
N THR A 30 -9.48 -2.18 -17.26
CA THR A 30 -10.44 -1.86 -16.20
C THR A 30 -10.47 -2.97 -15.18
N ALA A 31 -10.68 -2.59 -13.91
CA ALA A 31 -10.89 -3.54 -12.82
C ALA A 31 -12.04 -3.05 -11.95
N ARG A 32 -12.97 -3.96 -11.65
CA ARG A 32 -14.12 -3.70 -10.80
C ARG A 32 -14.21 -4.78 -9.73
N THR A 33 -14.15 -4.38 -8.47
CA THR A 33 -14.39 -5.29 -7.34
C THR A 33 -15.85 -5.72 -7.35
N LEU A 34 -16.09 -7.03 -7.44
CA LEU A 34 -17.43 -7.63 -7.33
C LEU A 34 -17.80 -7.83 -5.87
N HIS A 35 -16.83 -8.31 -5.09
CA HIS A 35 -16.97 -8.51 -3.65
C HIS A 35 -15.59 -8.55 -3.00
N ALA A 36 -15.50 -8.16 -1.74
CA ALA A 36 -14.29 -8.30 -0.95
C ALA A 36 -14.63 -8.63 0.51
N ILE A 37 -13.76 -9.40 1.14
CA ILE A 37 -13.87 -9.81 2.54
C ILE A 37 -12.50 -9.78 3.21
N THR A 38 -12.50 -9.54 4.52
CA THR A 38 -11.36 -9.83 5.40
C THR A 38 -11.66 -11.14 6.13
N TYR A 39 -10.92 -12.18 5.78
CA TYR A 39 -11.07 -13.52 6.36
C TYR A 39 -10.18 -13.67 7.60
N PRO A 40 -10.75 -13.87 8.80
CA PRO A 40 -9.97 -13.89 10.03
C PRO A 40 -9.12 -15.15 10.15
N TYR A 41 -7.95 -14.99 10.75
CA TYR A 41 -7.14 -16.13 11.17
C TYR A 41 -7.76 -16.86 12.37
N PRO A 42 -7.55 -18.19 12.50
CA PRO A 42 -7.87 -18.89 13.74
C PRO A 42 -7.07 -18.34 14.92
N ASP A 43 -7.62 -18.49 16.13
CA ASP A 43 -6.99 -18.04 17.36
C ASP A 43 -5.53 -18.52 17.48
N GLY A 44 -4.64 -17.58 17.79
CA GLY A 44 -3.20 -17.82 17.95
C GLY A 44 -2.42 -17.98 16.64
N PHE A 45 -3.06 -18.02 15.47
CA PHE A 45 -2.35 -18.20 14.20
C PHE A 45 -1.54 -16.97 13.79
N GLN A 46 -2.04 -15.75 14.04
CA GLN A 46 -1.26 -14.51 13.89
C GLN A 46 0.05 -14.58 14.69
N ALA A 47 -0.02 -15.00 15.96
CA ALA A 47 1.17 -15.12 16.81
C ALA A 47 2.18 -16.12 16.22
N ARG A 48 1.71 -17.25 15.68
CA ARG A 48 2.57 -18.22 14.98
C ARG A 48 3.25 -17.63 13.75
N ILE A 49 2.55 -16.82 12.97
CA ILE A 49 3.14 -16.11 11.81
C ILE A 49 4.23 -15.16 12.28
N LEU A 50 3.91 -14.30 13.25
CA LEU A 50 4.83 -13.28 13.77
C LEU A 50 6.07 -13.93 14.39
N GLU A 51 5.89 -15.00 15.16
CA GLU A 51 6.99 -15.80 15.70
C GLU A 51 7.85 -16.41 14.57
N GLY A 52 7.23 -16.95 13.53
CA GLY A 52 7.93 -17.48 12.35
C GLY A 52 8.74 -16.45 11.56
N CYS A 53 8.46 -15.15 11.72
CA CYS A 53 9.22 -14.05 11.12
C CYS A 53 10.46 -13.64 11.95
N LEU A 54 10.60 -14.13 13.18
CA LEU A 54 11.75 -13.86 14.04
C LEU A 54 12.90 -14.83 13.72
N PRO A 55 14.10 -14.36 13.36
CA PRO A 55 15.23 -15.23 12.96
C PRO A 55 15.55 -16.35 13.95
N GLU A 56 15.41 -16.11 15.24
CA GLU A 56 15.61 -17.07 16.33
C GLU A 56 14.61 -18.23 16.34
N HIS A 57 13.43 -18.04 15.74
CA HIS A 57 12.33 -19.01 15.71
C HIS A 57 12.00 -19.52 14.28
N SER A 58 12.56 -18.90 13.24
CA SER A 58 12.41 -19.26 11.82
C SER A 58 13.12 -20.57 11.43
N ARG A 59 12.73 -21.70 12.05
CA ARG A 59 13.26 -23.02 11.67
C ARG A 59 12.66 -23.51 10.35
N VAL A 60 13.43 -24.31 9.61
CA VAL A 60 13.02 -24.86 8.31
C VAL A 60 11.74 -25.69 8.39
N ASP A 61 11.60 -26.54 9.42
CA ASP A 61 10.39 -27.34 9.66
C ASP A 61 9.18 -26.46 9.98
N THR A 62 9.34 -25.45 10.85
CA THR A 62 8.29 -24.48 11.17
C THR A 62 7.82 -23.72 9.94
N LEU A 63 8.73 -23.16 9.15
CA LEU A 63 8.38 -22.40 7.94
C LEU A 63 7.77 -23.29 6.86
N CYS A 64 8.23 -24.53 6.73
CA CYS A 64 7.65 -25.52 5.81
C CYS A 64 6.19 -25.80 6.17
N GLN A 65 5.90 -26.10 7.45
CA GLN A 65 4.53 -26.34 7.89
C GLN A 65 3.66 -25.08 7.76
N LEU A 66 4.18 -23.92 8.16
CA LEU A 66 3.45 -22.66 8.07
C LEU A 66 3.11 -22.31 6.62
N ASN A 67 3.99 -22.57 5.65
CA ASN A 67 3.72 -22.36 4.23
C ASN A 67 2.50 -23.15 3.74
N PHE A 68 2.34 -24.40 4.18
CA PHE A 68 1.18 -25.24 3.84
C PHE A 68 -0.08 -24.82 4.61
N ASP A 69 0.03 -24.54 5.92
CA ASP A 69 -1.09 -24.06 6.74
C ASP A 69 -1.68 -22.74 6.17
N MET A 70 -0.80 -21.83 5.75
CA MET A 70 -1.15 -20.60 5.04
C MET A 70 -1.90 -20.90 3.74
N GLY A 71 -1.43 -21.86 2.94
CA GLY A 71 -2.11 -22.32 1.72
C GLY A 71 -3.54 -22.80 1.97
N GLU A 72 -3.77 -23.56 3.05
CA GLU A 72 -5.11 -24.02 3.44
C GLU A 72 -6.04 -22.86 3.84
N LEU A 73 -5.52 -21.87 4.57
CA LEU A 73 -6.30 -20.71 4.99
C LEU A 73 -6.60 -19.77 3.82
N PHE A 74 -5.63 -19.56 2.91
CA PHE A 74 -5.82 -18.76 1.70
C PHE A 74 -6.82 -19.41 0.74
N ALA A 75 -6.80 -20.75 0.62
CA ALA A 75 -7.82 -21.47 -0.14
C ALA A 75 -9.22 -21.25 0.45
N LYS A 76 -9.36 -21.29 1.78
CA LYS A 76 -10.63 -21.00 2.46
C LYS A 76 -11.09 -19.56 2.24
N ALA A 77 -10.18 -18.58 2.33
CA ALA A 77 -10.50 -17.19 2.05
C ALA A 77 -10.98 -16.99 0.61
N ALA A 78 -10.34 -17.66 -0.38
CA ALA A 78 -10.78 -17.63 -1.77
C ALA A 78 -12.20 -18.22 -1.95
N LEU A 79 -12.48 -19.37 -1.33
CA LEU A 79 -13.81 -19.99 -1.38
C LEU A 79 -14.87 -19.14 -0.67
N ALA A 80 -14.50 -18.49 0.44
CA ALA A 80 -15.41 -17.62 1.18
C ALA A 80 -15.79 -16.35 0.37
N VAL A 81 -14.84 -15.72 -0.34
CA VAL A 81 -15.18 -14.56 -1.19
C VAL A 81 -16.02 -14.96 -2.40
N ILE A 82 -15.81 -16.17 -2.94
CA ILE A 82 -16.65 -16.77 -3.99
C ILE A 82 -18.10 -16.93 -3.52
N GLU A 83 -18.27 -17.55 -2.36
CA GLU A 83 -19.59 -17.78 -1.74
C GLU A 83 -20.28 -16.45 -1.44
N ALA A 84 -19.57 -15.51 -0.81
CA ALA A 84 -20.11 -14.20 -0.46
C ALA A 84 -20.49 -13.35 -1.69
N ALA A 85 -19.80 -13.55 -2.82
CA ALA A 85 -20.15 -12.96 -4.11
C ALA A 85 -21.33 -13.66 -4.82
N GLY A 86 -21.81 -14.79 -4.31
CA GLY A 86 -22.89 -15.57 -4.91
C GLY A 86 -22.52 -16.27 -6.23
N VAL A 87 -21.24 -16.57 -6.43
CA VAL A 87 -20.73 -17.30 -7.61
C VAL A 87 -20.15 -18.65 -7.20
N THR A 88 -19.71 -19.45 -8.17
CA THR A 88 -19.09 -20.76 -7.91
C THR A 88 -17.60 -20.75 -8.29
N PRO A 89 -16.77 -21.69 -7.79
CA PRO A 89 -15.37 -21.79 -8.22
C PRO A 89 -15.20 -21.95 -9.74
N ALA A 90 -16.18 -22.54 -10.44
CA ALA A 90 -16.16 -22.68 -11.90
C ALA A 90 -16.30 -21.34 -12.65
N ASP A 91 -16.82 -20.30 -11.99
CA ASP A 91 -16.95 -18.96 -12.55
C ASP A 91 -15.65 -18.14 -12.45
N VAL A 92 -14.67 -18.61 -11.67
CA VAL A 92 -13.42 -17.89 -11.42
C VAL A 92 -12.32 -18.41 -12.33
N ASP A 93 -11.64 -17.48 -13.00
CA ASP A 93 -10.58 -17.80 -13.94
C ASP A 93 -9.25 -18.01 -13.22
N LEU A 94 -8.88 -17.10 -12.32
CA LEU A 94 -7.56 -17.04 -11.69
C LEU A 94 -7.63 -16.66 -10.21
N ILE A 95 -6.62 -17.11 -9.44
CA ILE A 95 -6.29 -16.58 -8.12
C ILE A 95 -4.90 -15.95 -8.18
N GLY A 96 -4.75 -14.72 -7.71
CA GLY A 96 -3.48 -14.06 -7.44
C GLY A 96 -3.20 -14.01 -5.95
N SER A 97 -2.21 -14.76 -5.48
CA SER A 97 -1.87 -14.86 -4.06
C SER A 97 -0.52 -14.23 -3.78
N HIS A 98 -0.49 -13.13 -3.02
CA HIS A 98 0.75 -12.61 -2.46
C HIS A 98 1.36 -13.59 -1.45
N GLY A 99 0.50 -14.13 -0.59
CA GLY A 99 0.87 -14.84 0.63
C GLY A 99 1.21 -13.92 1.79
N GLN A 100 2.03 -14.41 2.71
CA GLN A 100 2.54 -13.66 3.87
C GLN A 100 4.05 -13.45 3.72
N THR A 101 4.51 -12.20 3.80
CA THR A 101 5.95 -11.94 3.87
C THR A 101 6.49 -12.43 5.21
N VAL A 102 7.49 -13.32 5.15
CA VAL A 102 8.28 -13.75 6.31
C VAL A 102 9.54 -12.91 6.42
N TRP A 103 10.20 -12.68 5.28
CA TRP A 103 11.45 -11.94 5.27
C TRP A 103 11.65 -11.14 3.98
N HIS A 104 12.25 -9.96 4.12
CA HIS A 104 12.62 -9.10 3.01
C HIS A 104 14.03 -8.54 3.27
N MET A 105 15.02 -9.10 2.58
CA MET A 105 16.44 -8.92 2.91
C MET A 105 17.02 -7.68 2.23
N VAL A 106 16.85 -6.53 2.89
CA VAL A 106 17.47 -5.25 2.50
C VAL A 106 18.91 -5.21 3.01
N GLN A 107 19.86 -5.06 2.10
CA GLN A 107 21.29 -4.96 2.39
C GLN A 107 21.69 -3.54 2.79
N PRO A 108 22.85 -3.34 3.44
CA PRO A 108 23.45 -2.02 3.61
C PRO A 108 23.54 -1.30 2.25
N GLY A 109 22.94 -0.12 2.14
CA GLY A 109 22.82 0.63 0.87
C GLY A 109 21.46 0.53 0.18
N GLY A 110 20.50 -0.23 0.72
CA GLY A 110 19.10 -0.23 0.30
C GLY A 110 18.73 -1.24 -0.79
N ALA A 111 19.71 -1.96 -1.35
CA ALA A 111 19.44 -3.02 -2.32
C ALA A 111 18.77 -4.25 -1.66
N VAL A 112 17.82 -4.88 -2.35
CA VAL A 112 17.18 -6.11 -1.88
C VAL A 112 17.87 -7.31 -2.51
N SER A 113 18.32 -8.22 -1.66
CA SER A 113 19.09 -9.42 -2.09
C SER A 113 18.26 -10.69 -2.14
N ALA A 114 17.19 -10.76 -1.35
CA ALA A 114 16.29 -11.90 -1.28
C ALA A 114 14.96 -11.48 -0.66
N THR A 115 13.88 -12.19 -0.98
CA THR A 115 12.59 -12.03 -0.32
C THR A 115 11.88 -13.38 -0.23
N LEU A 116 11.11 -13.55 0.84
CA LEU A 116 10.35 -14.77 1.10
C LEU A 116 8.92 -14.40 1.49
N GLN A 117 7.99 -14.77 0.61
CA GLN A 117 6.56 -14.86 0.92
C GLN A 117 6.20 -16.33 1.02
N ILE A 118 5.55 -16.72 2.11
CA ILE A 118 5.04 -18.09 2.29
C ILE A 118 3.54 -18.10 2.05
N THR A 119 3.12 -19.07 1.24
CA THR A 119 1.75 -19.55 1.01
C THR A 119 1.87 -20.57 -0.12
N GLU A 120 1.59 -21.83 0.17
CA GLU A 120 1.74 -22.89 -0.83
C GLU A 120 0.67 -22.76 -1.93
N GLY A 121 1.09 -22.30 -3.11
CA GLY A 121 0.21 -22.09 -4.26
C GLY A 121 -0.38 -23.40 -4.79
N ALA A 122 0.34 -24.52 -4.66
CA ALA A 122 -0.19 -25.84 -5.00
C ALA A 122 -1.36 -26.25 -4.10
N VAL A 123 -1.33 -25.91 -2.81
CA VAL A 123 -2.45 -26.15 -1.89
C VAL A 123 -3.66 -25.32 -2.32
N ILE A 124 -3.49 -24.04 -2.65
CA ILE A 124 -4.61 -23.21 -3.12
C ILE A 124 -5.21 -23.79 -4.40
N ALA A 125 -4.39 -24.13 -5.40
CA ALA A 125 -4.86 -24.69 -6.66
C ALA A 125 -5.61 -26.02 -6.47
N GLU A 126 -5.10 -26.92 -5.62
CA GLU A 126 -5.72 -28.22 -5.34
C GLU A 126 -7.05 -28.08 -4.58
N ARG A 127 -7.11 -27.18 -3.60
CA ARG A 127 -8.31 -26.98 -2.76
C ARG A 127 -9.42 -26.24 -3.47
N THR A 128 -9.08 -25.33 -4.38
CA THR A 128 -10.05 -24.49 -5.09
C THR A 128 -10.39 -25.00 -6.49
N GLY A 129 -9.50 -25.80 -7.10
CA GLY A 129 -9.57 -26.18 -8.51
C GLY A 129 -9.20 -25.05 -9.48
N ILE A 130 -8.84 -23.86 -8.98
CA ILE A 130 -8.59 -22.65 -9.78
C ILE A 130 -7.10 -22.46 -9.98
N THR A 131 -6.71 -22.15 -11.22
CA THR A 131 -5.32 -21.79 -11.56
C THR A 131 -4.86 -20.61 -10.72
N THR A 132 -3.74 -20.81 -10.02
CA THR A 132 -3.23 -19.87 -9.02
C THR A 132 -1.91 -19.28 -9.49
N ILE A 133 -1.72 -17.99 -9.28
CA ILE A 133 -0.49 -17.27 -9.54
C ILE A 133 0.00 -16.70 -8.21
N ASN A 134 1.23 -17.03 -7.80
CA ASN A 134 1.80 -16.53 -6.56
C ASN A 134 3.23 -16.00 -6.76
N ASN A 135 3.89 -15.63 -5.66
CA ASN A 135 5.33 -15.33 -5.63
C ASN A 135 5.76 -14.15 -6.54
N PHE A 136 4.99 -13.06 -6.51
CA PHE A 136 5.17 -11.92 -7.41
C PHE A 136 6.50 -11.17 -7.19
N ARG A 137 6.91 -10.96 -5.93
CA ARG A 137 8.06 -10.09 -5.60
C ARG A 137 9.39 -10.66 -6.08
N THR A 138 9.56 -11.98 -5.98
CA THR A 138 10.83 -12.66 -6.28
C THR A 138 11.35 -12.35 -7.68
N ARG A 139 10.45 -12.23 -8.67
CA ARG A 139 10.86 -11.94 -10.05
C ARG A 139 11.30 -10.50 -10.25
N ASP A 140 10.72 -9.54 -9.53
CA ASP A 140 11.17 -8.16 -9.54
C ASP A 140 12.54 -8.02 -8.87
N VAL A 141 12.75 -8.67 -7.72
CA VAL A 141 14.07 -8.72 -7.04
C VAL A 141 15.14 -9.35 -7.95
N ALA A 142 14.80 -10.46 -8.62
CA ALA A 142 15.71 -11.10 -9.58
C ALA A 142 16.04 -10.21 -10.80
N ALA A 143 15.17 -9.25 -11.13
CA ALA A 143 15.38 -8.27 -12.19
C ALA A 143 16.12 -7.00 -11.70
N GLY A 144 16.70 -7.02 -10.49
CA GLY A 144 17.42 -5.89 -9.89
C GLY A 144 16.56 -4.93 -9.08
N GLY A 145 15.24 -5.19 -8.99
CA GLY A 145 14.32 -4.34 -8.25
C GLY A 145 14.29 -4.63 -6.74
N GLN A 146 13.50 -3.85 -6.03
CA GLN A 146 13.31 -4.01 -4.59
C GLN A 146 12.18 -4.98 -4.24
N GLY A 147 11.42 -5.52 -5.20
CA GLY A 147 10.23 -6.34 -4.95
C GLY A 147 9.05 -5.56 -4.37
N ALA A 148 9.16 -4.24 -4.25
CA ALA A 148 8.20 -3.33 -3.65
C ALA A 148 8.47 -1.87 -4.10
N PRO A 149 7.48 -0.97 -4.00
CA PRO A 149 6.05 -1.28 -3.84
C PRO A 149 5.45 -1.76 -5.17
N LEU A 150 4.79 -2.92 -5.16
CA LEU A 150 4.04 -3.39 -6.34
C LEU A 150 2.68 -2.68 -6.47
N THR A 151 2.17 -2.09 -5.38
CA THR A 151 0.95 -1.29 -5.37
C THR A 151 1.03 -0.07 -6.28
N GLY A 152 2.21 0.54 -6.43
CA GLY A 152 2.43 1.65 -7.34
C GLY A 152 2.20 1.27 -8.82
N TYR A 153 2.42 0.01 -9.20
CA TYR A 153 2.08 -0.48 -10.54
C TYR A 153 0.57 -0.58 -10.73
N ALA A 154 -0.19 -1.02 -9.73
CA ALA A 154 -1.65 -1.01 -9.79
C ALA A 154 -2.20 0.41 -9.88
N ASP A 155 -1.63 1.36 -9.12
CA ASP A 155 -1.99 2.78 -9.21
C ASP A 155 -1.71 3.33 -10.62
N TRP A 156 -0.57 2.98 -11.20
CA TRP A 156 -0.24 3.29 -12.59
C TRP A 156 -1.25 2.75 -13.61
N LEU A 157 -1.77 1.54 -13.40
CA LEU A 157 -2.75 0.94 -14.31
C LEU A 157 -4.14 1.53 -14.14
N LEU A 158 -4.60 1.69 -12.90
CA LEU A 158 -6.01 2.01 -12.60
C LEU A 158 -6.28 3.49 -12.46
N LEU A 159 -5.31 4.28 -12.01
CA LEU A 159 -5.55 5.63 -11.53
C LEU A 159 -4.99 6.72 -12.44
N ARG A 160 -4.45 6.41 -13.61
CA ARG A 160 -4.07 7.47 -14.58
C ARG A 160 -5.31 8.16 -15.16
N HIS A 161 -5.27 9.49 -15.24
CA HIS A 161 -6.31 10.27 -15.90
C HIS A 161 -6.05 10.34 -17.42
N PRO A 162 -7.08 10.48 -18.28
CA PRO A 162 -6.87 10.61 -19.73
C PRO A 162 -5.96 11.78 -20.13
N THR A 163 -6.05 12.92 -19.44
CA THR A 163 -5.41 14.19 -19.86
C THR A 163 -4.65 14.92 -18.78
N ALA A 164 -4.79 14.53 -17.51
CA ALA A 164 -4.22 15.27 -16.38
C ALA A 164 -3.25 14.42 -15.55
N TRP A 165 -2.37 15.10 -14.83
CA TRP A 165 -1.58 14.46 -13.79
C TRP A 165 -2.45 14.17 -12.57
N ARG A 166 -2.20 13.03 -11.93
CA ARG A 166 -2.76 12.68 -10.62
C ARG A 166 -1.64 12.44 -9.62
N ALA A 167 -1.91 12.72 -8.35
CA ALA A 167 -1.01 12.34 -7.27
C ALA A 167 -1.73 11.36 -6.34
N ILE A 168 -1.14 10.19 -6.11
CA ILE A 168 -1.64 9.23 -5.13
C ILE A 168 -0.86 9.46 -3.84
N GLN A 169 -1.51 10.05 -2.84
CA GLN A 169 -0.90 10.43 -1.58
C GLN A 169 -1.30 9.43 -0.49
N ASN A 170 -0.40 8.54 -0.10
CA ASN A 170 -0.60 7.73 1.08
C ASN A 170 -0.17 8.50 2.33
N ILE A 171 -1.01 8.50 3.37
CA ILE A 171 -0.75 9.12 4.66
C ILE A 171 -0.84 8.03 5.74
N GLY A 172 0.22 7.23 5.82
CA GLY A 172 0.42 6.25 6.90
C GLY A 172 1.17 6.89 8.08
N GLY A 173 2.09 6.16 8.71
CA GLY A 173 3.02 6.79 9.66
C GLY A 173 3.92 7.84 8.97
N ILE A 174 4.39 7.52 7.77
CA ILE A 174 5.10 8.41 6.85
C ILE A 174 4.18 8.73 5.67
N GLY A 175 4.24 9.96 5.18
CA GLY A 175 3.55 10.40 3.97
C GLY A 175 4.40 10.08 2.74
N ASN A 176 3.79 9.49 1.71
CA ASN A 176 4.44 9.26 0.43
C ASN A 176 3.50 9.55 -0.74
N VAL A 177 4.07 9.99 -1.85
CA VAL A 177 3.34 10.33 -3.06
C VAL A 177 3.84 9.50 -4.24
N THR A 178 2.92 9.09 -5.11
CA THR A 178 3.21 8.67 -6.48
C THR A 178 2.51 9.61 -7.45
N PHE A 179 3.27 10.34 -8.26
CA PHE A 179 2.74 11.14 -9.37
C PHE A 179 2.53 10.27 -10.60
N LEU A 180 1.32 10.32 -11.14
CA LEU A 180 0.90 9.55 -12.31
C LEU A 180 0.70 10.49 -13.51
N PRO A 181 1.51 10.40 -14.58
CA PRO A 181 1.26 11.13 -15.81
C PRO A 181 -0.04 10.67 -16.49
N PRO A 182 -0.64 11.56 -17.31
CA PRO A 182 -1.87 11.24 -18.02
C PRO A 182 -1.67 10.13 -19.04
N LEU A 183 -2.73 9.37 -19.37
CA LEU A 183 -2.70 8.30 -20.37
C LEU A 183 -2.20 8.76 -21.74
N ARG A 184 -2.49 10.01 -22.12
CA ARG A 184 -2.02 10.61 -23.38
C ARG A 184 -0.52 10.96 -23.40
N ASP A 185 0.14 10.94 -22.24
CA ASP A 185 1.58 11.12 -22.14
C ASP A 185 2.27 9.75 -22.12
N SER A 186 2.96 9.46 -23.22
CA SER A 186 3.71 8.21 -23.42
C SER A 186 5.20 8.35 -23.08
N HIS A 187 5.66 9.54 -22.66
CA HIS A 187 7.07 9.83 -22.41
C HIS A 187 7.38 9.89 -20.91
N SER A 188 6.45 10.44 -20.13
CA SER A 188 6.62 10.55 -18.69
C SER A 188 6.42 9.20 -17.99
N VAL A 189 7.20 8.98 -16.95
CA VAL A 189 7.07 7.85 -16.03
C VAL A 189 6.61 8.34 -14.66
N PRO A 190 6.04 7.47 -13.81
CA PRO A 190 5.73 7.81 -12.44
C PRO A 190 6.96 8.25 -11.66
N VAL A 191 6.74 9.22 -10.77
CA VAL A 191 7.73 9.69 -9.80
C VAL A 191 7.16 9.47 -8.42
N ALA A 192 7.91 8.78 -7.56
CA ALA A 192 7.50 8.50 -6.19
C ALA A 192 8.58 8.89 -5.18
N PHE A 193 8.16 9.37 -4.02
CA PHE A 193 9.04 9.71 -2.89
C PHE A 193 8.25 9.91 -1.60
N ASP A 194 8.94 9.85 -0.47
CA ASP A 194 8.37 10.22 0.83
C ASP A 194 8.33 11.76 0.96
N THR A 195 7.17 12.29 1.36
CA THR A 195 6.96 13.74 1.55
C THR A 195 7.43 14.20 2.92
N GLY A 196 7.44 13.29 3.91
CA GLY A 196 7.78 13.58 5.31
C GLY A 196 6.90 12.81 6.29
N PRO A 197 6.66 13.32 7.50
CA PRO A 197 5.78 12.67 8.46
C PRO A 197 4.36 12.55 7.89
N GLY A 198 3.71 11.41 8.12
CA GLY A 198 2.28 11.24 7.95
C GLY A 198 1.59 11.44 9.30
N ASN A 199 1.06 10.36 9.86
CA ASN A 199 0.46 10.30 11.19
C ASN A 199 1.48 10.06 12.31
N ALA A 200 2.71 9.62 12.03
CA ALA A 200 3.63 9.17 13.09
C ALA A 200 3.92 10.23 14.16
N LEU A 201 4.07 11.50 13.78
CA LEU A 201 4.25 12.59 14.73
C LEU A 201 2.95 12.96 15.45
N ILE A 202 1.81 12.92 14.75
CA ILE A 202 0.48 13.20 15.32
C ILE A 202 0.15 12.15 16.39
N ASP A 203 0.25 10.87 16.03
CA ASP A 203 0.03 9.72 16.91
C ASP A 203 0.97 9.74 18.10
N GLY A 204 2.26 10.00 17.87
CA GLY A 204 3.27 10.12 18.92
C GLY A 204 2.97 11.25 19.89
N ALA A 205 2.51 12.41 19.40
CA ALA A 205 2.17 13.55 20.22
C ALA A 205 0.90 13.30 21.06
N VAL A 206 -0.14 12.69 20.47
CA VAL A 206 -1.36 12.29 21.21
C VAL A 206 -1.03 11.28 22.30
N ALA A 207 -0.26 10.25 21.98
CA ALA A 207 0.16 9.25 22.95
C ALA A 207 0.96 9.88 24.09
N PHE A 208 1.87 10.81 23.79
CA PHE A 208 2.66 11.50 24.79
C PHE A 208 1.80 12.42 25.68
N ILE A 209 0.89 13.22 25.09
CA ILE A 209 0.03 14.15 25.81
C ILE A 209 -0.95 13.42 26.73
N THR A 210 -1.43 12.25 26.32
CA THR A 210 -2.48 11.50 27.03
C THR A 210 -1.95 10.43 27.96
N ASP A 211 -0.63 10.33 28.12
CA ASP A 211 0.04 9.25 28.85
C ASP A 211 -0.36 7.85 28.33
N GLY A 212 -0.49 7.72 27.01
CA GLY A 212 -0.82 6.47 26.31
C GLY A 212 -2.29 6.05 26.36
N ARG A 213 -3.19 6.88 26.90
CA ARG A 213 -4.64 6.59 26.91
C ARG A 213 -5.26 6.63 25.51
N GLU A 214 -4.72 7.47 24.63
CA GLU A 214 -5.09 7.56 23.21
C GLU A 214 -3.84 7.30 22.37
N SER A 215 -3.99 6.61 21.23
CA SER A 215 -2.87 6.26 20.34
C SER A 215 -2.81 7.08 19.05
N TYR A 216 -3.85 7.86 18.75
CA TYR A 216 -3.97 8.71 17.56
C TYR A 216 -5.05 9.79 17.77
N ASP A 217 -5.04 10.86 16.96
CA ASP A 217 -6.08 11.89 16.98
C ASP A 217 -7.32 11.39 16.22
N ARG A 218 -8.29 10.83 16.96
CA ARG A 218 -9.49 10.25 16.37
C ARG A 218 -10.33 11.32 15.68
N ASP A 219 -10.58 11.12 14.39
CA ASP A 219 -11.35 12.02 13.52
C ASP A 219 -10.79 13.46 13.51
N GLY A 220 -9.50 13.64 13.81
CA GLY A 220 -8.86 14.96 13.87
C GLY A 220 -9.42 15.89 14.95
N GLN A 221 -10.07 15.36 15.98
CA GLN A 221 -10.82 16.17 16.96
C GLN A 221 -9.94 17.12 17.77
N ARG A 222 -8.73 16.70 18.14
CA ARG A 222 -7.77 17.56 18.87
C ARG A 222 -7.23 18.64 17.96
N ALA A 223 -6.83 18.28 16.74
CA ALA A 223 -6.38 19.23 15.73
C ALA A 223 -7.46 20.29 15.41
N GLN A 224 -8.75 19.91 15.39
CA GLN A 224 -9.86 20.83 15.14
C GLN A 224 -10.17 21.78 16.29
N ARG A 225 -9.86 21.39 17.54
CA ARG A 225 -10.04 22.24 18.73
C ARG A 225 -8.88 23.23 18.90
N GLY A 226 -7.71 22.84 18.44
CA GLY A 226 -6.52 23.69 18.44
C GLY A 226 -6.53 24.74 17.34
N HIS A 227 -5.65 25.72 17.52
CA HIS A 227 -5.27 26.70 16.54
C HIS A 227 -3.84 26.41 16.09
N LEU A 228 -3.62 26.49 14.78
CA LEU A 228 -2.31 26.31 14.20
C LEU A 228 -1.40 27.51 14.56
N ASP A 229 -0.23 27.23 15.13
CA ASP A 229 0.80 28.23 15.37
C ASP A 229 1.67 28.37 14.11
N GLU A 230 1.48 29.48 13.38
CA GLU A 230 2.12 29.70 12.06
C GLU A 230 3.63 29.89 12.17
N ASP A 231 4.10 30.58 13.21
CA ASP A 231 5.53 30.83 13.43
C ASP A 231 6.25 29.52 13.77
N TRP A 232 5.66 28.70 14.65
CA TRP A 232 6.23 27.40 14.98
C TRP A 232 6.17 26.44 13.79
N LEU A 233 5.07 26.44 13.02
CA LEU A 233 4.99 25.66 11.78
C LEU A 233 6.10 26.04 10.79
N HIS A 234 6.40 27.33 10.65
CA HIS A 234 7.49 27.81 9.81
C HIS A 234 8.84 27.22 10.24
N ASP A 235 9.14 27.26 11.54
CA ASP A 235 10.36 26.69 12.11
C ASP A 235 10.44 25.17 11.88
N LEU A 236 9.34 24.45 12.12
CA LEU A 236 9.28 23.00 11.90
C LEU A 236 9.48 22.63 10.42
N SER A 237 8.97 23.46 9.51
CA SER A 237 9.10 23.27 8.06
C SER A 237 10.52 23.52 7.54
N ALA A 238 11.42 24.08 8.36
CA ALA A 238 12.83 24.28 8.02
C ALA A 238 13.69 23.02 8.22
N HIS A 239 13.12 21.91 8.68
CA HIS A 239 13.86 20.67 8.90
C HIS A 239 14.60 20.21 7.61
N PRO A 240 15.90 19.84 7.68
CA PRO A 240 16.73 19.60 6.48
C PRO A 240 16.20 18.52 5.52
N TYR A 241 15.43 17.56 6.04
CA TYR A 241 14.80 16.51 5.23
C TYR A 241 13.90 17.08 4.11
N TYR A 242 13.16 18.16 4.38
CA TYR A 242 12.22 18.72 3.41
C TYR A 242 12.93 19.33 2.20
N ALA A 243 14.17 19.80 2.36
CA ALA A 243 15.00 20.34 1.27
C ALA A 243 15.68 19.26 0.40
N GLN A 244 15.67 17.98 0.81
CA GLN A 244 16.27 16.90 0.03
C GLN A 244 15.49 16.66 -1.27
N LYS A 245 16.20 16.46 -2.38
CA LYS A 245 15.63 16.13 -3.70
C LYS A 245 15.33 14.62 -3.80
N PRO A 246 14.27 14.20 -4.51
CA PRO A 246 14.07 12.78 -4.83
C PRO A 246 15.23 12.17 -5.65
N PRO A 247 15.47 10.85 -5.56
CA PRO A 247 14.75 9.90 -4.72
C PRO A 247 15.07 10.11 -3.23
N LYS A 248 14.04 10.15 -2.39
CA LYS A 248 14.19 10.28 -0.94
C LYS A 248 13.17 9.43 -0.21
N THR A 249 13.62 8.84 0.89
CA THR A 249 12.81 8.03 1.77
C THR A 249 13.11 8.37 3.23
N THR A 250 12.17 8.11 4.13
CA THR A 250 12.31 8.30 5.57
C THR A 250 11.38 7.35 6.32
N GLY A 251 11.64 7.16 7.60
CA GLY A 251 10.82 6.36 8.48
C GLY A 251 10.66 6.97 9.87
N ARG A 252 10.19 6.12 10.78
CA ARG A 252 10.00 6.46 12.20
C ARG A 252 11.33 6.67 12.93
N GLU A 253 12.47 6.32 12.33
CA GLU A 253 13.80 6.63 12.85
C GLU A 253 14.07 8.14 12.86
N LEU A 254 13.47 8.90 11.92
CA LEU A 254 13.53 10.35 11.90
C LEU A 254 12.26 10.95 12.51
N PHE A 255 11.10 10.59 11.95
CA PHE A 255 9.80 11.16 12.32
C PHE A 255 9.05 10.23 13.29
N GLY A 256 9.68 9.92 14.41
CA GLY A 256 9.20 8.94 15.40
C GLY A 256 8.68 9.54 16.70
N ALA A 257 8.39 8.64 17.64
CA ALA A 257 7.90 8.98 18.98
C ALA A 257 8.85 9.91 19.75
N THR A 258 10.17 9.76 19.58
CA THR A 258 11.16 10.65 20.21
C THR A 258 10.98 12.09 19.73
N MET A 259 10.92 12.30 18.40
CA MET A 259 10.70 13.62 17.83
C MET A 259 9.34 14.17 18.25
N ALA A 260 8.28 13.36 18.26
CA ALA A 260 6.97 13.80 18.70
C ALA A 260 6.97 14.29 20.16
N ALA A 261 7.63 13.56 21.06
CA ALA A 261 7.79 13.96 22.46
C ALA A 261 8.60 15.27 22.60
N ASP A 262 9.65 15.44 21.80
CA ASP A 262 10.42 16.69 21.74
C ASP A 262 9.56 17.86 21.31
N LEU A 263 8.77 17.69 20.24
CA LEU A 263 7.85 18.72 19.74
C LEU A 263 6.82 19.11 20.81
N VAL A 264 6.22 18.15 21.51
CA VAL A 264 5.27 18.46 22.60
C VAL A 264 5.96 19.24 23.73
N ARG A 265 7.17 18.84 24.12
CA ARG A 265 7.94 19.55 25.16
C ARG A 265 8.28 20.99 24.74
N THR A 266 8.71 21.18 23.49
CA THR A 266 9.00 22.50 22.93
C THR A 266 7.74 23.37 22.86
N GLY A 267 6.62 22.84 22.36
CA GLY A 267 5.36 23.58 22.28
C GLY A 267 4.88 24.05 23.67
N ARG A 268 4.89 23.15 24.66
CA ARG A 268 4.53 23.50 26.05
C ARG A 268 5.47 24.55 26.66
N ALA A 269 6.78 24.45 26.38
CA ALA A 269 7.76 25.44 26.84
C ALA A 269 7.52 26.84 26.22
N ASN A 270 6.97 26.89 25.00
CA ASN A 270 6.56 28.10 24.31
C ASN A 270 5.16 28.61 24.72
N GLY A 271 4.48 27.93 25.66
CA GLY A 271 3.14 28.30 26.12
C GLY A 271 2.01 27.89 25.17
N ILE A 272 2.28 27.03 24.19
CA ILE A 272 1.29 26.49 23.25
C ILE A 272 0.47 25.40 23.96
N THR A 273 -0.85 25.40 23.77
CA THR A 273 -1.72 24.40 24.39
C THR A 273 -1.59 23.04 23.71
N ASP A 274 -1.98 21.97 24.40
CA ASP A 274 -1.87 20.60 23.86
C ASP A 274 -2.65 20.42 22.55
N ASP A 275 -3.85 20.99 22.42
CA ASP A 275 -4.65 20.90 21.20
C ASP A 275 -4.02 21.76 20.07
N ASP A 276 -3.47 22.94 20.38
CA ASP A 276 -2.73 23.78 19.40
C ASP A 276 -1.44 23.09 18.93
N ILE A 277 -0.77 22.32 19.79
CA ILE A 277 0.39 21.49 19.41
C ILE A 277 -0.03 20.43 18.40
N ILE A 278 -1.12 19.70 18.65
CA ILE A 278 -1.63 18.71 17.71
C ILE A 278 -2.08 19.35 16.40
N ALA A 279 -2.74 20.51 16.45
CA ALA A 279 -3.11 21.28 15.25
C ALA A 279 -1.88 21.68 14.42
N THR A 280 -0.82 22.16 15.09
CA THR A 280 0.42 22.60 14.42
C THR A 280 1.20 21.42 13.82
N ILE A 281 1.31 20.29 14.52
CA ILE A 281 1.94 19.07 13.99
C ILE A 281 1.13 18.50 12.82
N THR A 282 -0.20 18.56 12.88
CA THR A 282 -1.07 18.18 11.74
C THR A 282 -0.85 19.12 10.55
N GLY A 283 -0.70 20.42 10.82
CA GLY A 283 -0.28 21.45 9.85
C GLY A 283 1.05 21.12 9.17
N LEU A 284 2.04 20.64 9.93
CA LEU A 284 3.35 20.24 9.40
C LEU A 284 3.23 19.12 8.38
N THR A 285 2.41 18.11 8.64
CA THR A 285 2.15 17.03 7.67
C THR A 285 1.57 17.59 6.37
N ALA A 286 0.52 18.42 6.43
CA ALA A 286 -0.09 19.02 5.23
C ALA A 286 0.88 19.96 4.48
N ALA A 287 1.62 20.79 5.22
CA ALA A 287 2.61 21.72 4.67
C ALA A 287 3.77 20.98 3.98
N SER A 288 4.28 19.91 4.58
CA SER A 288 5.35 19.11 3.98
C SER A 288 4.91 18.43 2.68
N ILE A 289 3.66 17.94 2.60
CA ILE A 289 3.09 17.38 1.37
C ILE A 289 3.01 18.46 0.29
N ALA A 290 2.40 19.61 0.59
CA ALA A 290 2.22 20.69 -0.38
C ALA A 290 3.56 21.26 -0.87
N ASP A 291 4.52 21.46 0.03
CA ASP A 291 5.86 21.91 -0.31
C ASP A 291 6.61 20.91 -1.20
N ALA A 292 6.52 19.61 -0.88
CA ALA A 292 7.14 18.58 -1.69
C ALA A 292 6.53 18.51 -3.11
N TYR A 293 5.23 18.74 -3.25
CA TYR A 293 4.57 18.81 -4.55
C TYR A 293 5.07 20.00 -5.35
N ALA A 294 5.16 21.17 -4.73
CA ALA A 294 5.62 22.39 -5.37
C ALA A 294 7.09 22.32 -5.82
N ARG A 295 7.96 21.72 -5.01
CA ARG A 295 9.40 21.64 -5.28
C ARG A 295 9.79 20.50 -6.21
N PHE A 296 9.11 19.36 -6.10
CA PHE A 296 9.59 18.10 -6.69
C PHE A 296 8.56 17.38 -7.54
N GLY A 297 7.31 17.84 -7.57
CA GLY A 297 6.28 17.30 -8.46
C GLY A 297 6.65 17.57 -9.93
N PRO A 298 6.50 16.58 -10.83
CA PRO A 298 6.81 16.75 -12.26
C PRO A 298 5.85 17.73 -12.95
N ALA A 299 4.63 17.83 -12.44
CA ALA A 299 3.61 18.81 -12.82
C ALA A 299 2.63 18.97 -11.65
N ARG A 300 1.85 20.05 -11.67
CA ARG A 300 0.73 20.21 -10.74
C ARG A 300 -0.34 19.16 -11.05
N PRO A 301 -0.72 18.29 -10.10
CA PRO A 301 -1.79 17.33 -10.29
C PRO A 301 -3.15 18.05 -10.34
N GLU A 302 -4.06 17.57 -11.19
CA GLU A 302 -5.45 18.04 -11.17
C GLU A 302 -6.24 17.37 -10.04
N GLU A 303 -5.87 16.14 -9.69
CA GLU A 303 -6.49 15.39 -8.60
C GLU A 303 -5.43 14.77 -7.69
N VAL A 304 -5.68 14.82 -6.39
CA VAL A 304 -4.86 14.22 -5.34
C VAL A 304 -5.72 13.19 -4.63
N ILE A 305 -5.39 11.91 -4.80
CA ILE A 305 -6.16 10.79 -4.26
C ILE A 305 -5.46 10.32 -2.99
N LEU A 306 -6.12 10.51 -1.85
CA LEU A 306 -5.61 10.20 -0.52
C LEU A 306 -5.84 8.72 -0.19
N GLY A 307 -4.82 8.09 0.37
CA GLY A 307 -4.88 6.76 0.98
C GLY A 307 -4.26 6.75 2.37
N GLY A 308 -4.36 5.61 3.06
CA GLY A 308 -3.84 5.44 4.41
C GLY A 308 -4.71 6.12 5.49
N GLY A 309 -4.37 5.88 6.76
CA GLY A 309 -5.18 6.33 7.90
C GLY A 309 -5.39 7.84 7.96
N GLY A 310 -4.44 8.64 7.46
CA GLY A 310 -4.54 10.10 7.45
C GLY A 310 -5.60 10.63 6.49
N ALA A 311 -6.04 9.85 5.49
CA ALA A 311 -7.18 10.21 4.64
C ALA A 311 -8.50 10.31 5.44
N ARG A 312 -8.56 9.66 6.62
CA ARG A 312 -9.71 9.71 7.55
C ARG A 312 -9.62 10.85 8.58
N ASN A 313 -8.56 11.67 8.56
CA ASN A 313 -8.43 12.83 9.44
C ASN A 313 -8.98 14.09 8.74
N PRO A 314 -10.19 14.57 9.07
CA PRO A 314 -10.81 15.69 8.36
C PRO A 314 -10.05 17.01 8.54
N ALA A 315 -9.35 17.21 9.67
CA ALA A 315 -8.50 18.38 9.90
C ALA A 315 -7.36 18.42 8.88
N LEU A 316 -6.68 17.27 8.71
CA LEU A 316 -5.59 17.13 7.75
C LEU A 316 -6.08 17.31 6.31
N VAL A 317 -7.20 16.68 5.95
CA VAL A 317 -7.80 16.79 4.60
C VAL A 317 -8.16 18.24 4.28
N SER A 318 -8.75 18.98 5.24
CA SER A 318 -9.09 20.39 5.06
C SER A 318 -7.86 21.28 4.86
N LEU A 319 -6.77 21.00 5.59
CA LEU A 319 -5.51 21.71 5.40
C LEU A 319 -4.90 21.43 4.02
N LEU A 320 -4.93 20.18 3.55
CA LEU A 320 -4.47 19.81 2.21
C LEU A 320 -5.27 20.50 1.11
N GLN A 321 -6.61 20.58 1.24
CA GLN A 321 -7.47 21.31 0.29
C GLN A 321 -7.11 22.79 0.22
N THR A 322 -6.71 23.39 1.34
CA THR A 322 -6.28 24.79 1.41
C THR A 322 -4.90 24.99 0.79
N LEU A 323 -3.95 24.09 1.07
CA LEU A 323 -2.55 24.20 0.66
C LEU A 323 -2.27 23.71 -0.76
N LEU A 324 -3.22 22.99 -1.38
CA LEU A 324 -3.15 22.52 -2.75
C LEU A 324 -4.23 23.19 -3.61
N PRO A 325 -4.28 24.53 -3.69
CA PRO A 325 -5.34 25.23 -4.39
C PRO A 325 -5.41 24.75 -5.83
N GLY A 326 -6.62 24.43 -6.28
CA GLY A 326 -6.98 23.91 -7.61
C GLY A 326 -6.40 22.54 -7.99
N SER A 327 -6.05 21.73 -7.00
CA SER A 327 -6.11 20.27 -7.14
C SER A 327 -7.36 19.79 -6.41
N ARG A 328 -8.10 18.84 -6.98
CA ARG A 328 -9.23 18.21 -6.29
C ARG A 328 -8.71 17.13 -5.36
N VAL A 329 -8.88 17.31 -4.05
CA VAL A 329 -8.52 16.29 -3.05
C VAL A 329 -9.66 15.29 -2.95
N LEU A 330 -9.36 14.03 -3.24
CA LEU A 330 -10.26 12.89 -3.31
C LEU A 330 -9.73 11.77 -2.40
N THR A 331 -10.57 10.80 -2.09
CA THR A 331 -10.21 9.51 -1.51
C THR A 331 -10.16 8.43 -2.59
N HIS A 332 -9.71 7.22 -2.26
CA HIS A 332 -9.81 6.09 -3.19
C HIS A 332 -11.29 5.75 -3.46
N GLU A 333 -12.15 5.91 -2.44
CA GLU A 333 -13.58 5.65 -2.54
C GLU A 333 -14.26 6.59 -3.55
N ASP A 334 -13.85 7.87 -3.58
CA ASP A 334 -14.35 8.85 -4.56
C ASP A 334 -14.02 8.48 -6.02
N VAL A 335 -13.01 7.64 -6.25
CA VAL A 335 -12.62 7.12 -7.57
C VAL A 335 -13.00 5.65 -7.77
N GLY A 336 -13.83 5.10 -6.89
CA GLY A 336 -14.38 3.75 -7.01
C GLY A 336 -13.42 2.63 -6.62
N LEU A 337 -12.36 2.94 -5.86
CA LEU A 337 -11.48 1.95 -5.26
C LEU A 337 -11.74 1.84 -3.75
N ASP A 338 -11.96 0.62 -3.29
CA ASP A 338 -12.04 0.32 -1.86
C ASP A 338 -10.62 0.34 -1.27
N SER A 339 -10.34 1.31 -0.39
CA SER A 339 -9.03 1.43 0.25
C SER A 339 -8.67 0.22 1.11
N ASP A 340 -9.65 -0.35 1.81
CA ASP A 340 -9.42 -1.42 2.77
C ASP A 340 -9.05 -2.73 2.05
N ASN A 341 -9.57 -2.93 0.84
CA ASN A 341 -9.30 -4.12 0.02
C ASN A 341 -8.35 -3.88 -1.18
N LYS A 342 -7.78 -2.68 -1.29
CA LYS A 342 -6.93 -2.28 -2.43
C LYS A 342 -5.77 -3.25 -2.67
N GLU A 343 -5.13 -3.73 -1.60
CA GLU A 343 -3.99 -4.64 -1.74
C GLU A 343 -4.40 -5.98 -2.34
N ALA A 344 -5.56 -6.54 -1.97
CA ALA A 344 -6.08 -7.74 -2.61
C ALA A 344 -6.34 -7.49 -4.10
N VAL A 345 -6.94 -6.36 -4.47
CA VAL A 345 -7.16 -5.97 -5.89
C VAL A 345 -5.84 -5.92 -6.67
N VAL A 346 -4.76 -5.43 -6.06
CA VAL A 346 -3.41 -5.40 -6.68
C VAL A 346 -2.98 -6.81 -7.09
N PHE A 347 -3.15 -7.82 -6.23
CA PHE A 347 -2.73 -9.17 -6.58
C PHE A 347 -3.65 -9.87 -7.59
N ALA A 348 -4.94 -9.50 -7.64
CA ALA A 348 -5.81 -9.90 -8.74
C ALA A 348 -5.31 -9.33 -10.08
N LEU A 349 -4.93 -8.05 -10.11
CA LEU A 349 -4.35 -7.40 -11.28
C LEU A 349 -3.04 -8.02 -11.71
N LEU A 350 -2.12 -8.27 -10.78
CA LEU A 350 -0.83 -8.88 -11.12
C LEU A 350 -1.01 -10.29 -11.68
N ALA A 351 -1.92 -11.10 -11.14
CA ALA A 351 -2.26 -12.39 -11.73
C ALA A 351 -2.80 -12.25 -13.15
N HIS A 352 -3.67 -11.27 -13.40
CA HIS A 352 -4.18 -10.98 -14.74
C HIS A 352 -3.06 -10.58 -15.72
N GLU A 353 -2.11 -9.74 -15.31
CA GLU A 353 -0.97 -9.35 -16.14
C GLU A 353 -0.03 -10.52 -16.41
N THR A 354 0.29 -11.31 -15.38
CA THR A 354 1.10 -12.53 -15.51
C THR A 354 0.48 -13.52 -16.49
N TRP A 355 -0.83 -13.76 -16.37
CA TRP A 355 -1.56 -14.67 -17.27
C TRP A 355 -1.52 -14.22 -18.73
N HIS A 356 -1.36 -12.94 -19.00
CA HIS A 356 -1.27 -12.43 -20.36
C HIS A 356 0.16 -12.11 -20.80
N ASN A 357 1.17 -12.60 -20.07
CA ASN A 357 2.58 -12.35 -20.35
C ASN A 357 2.92 -10.85 -20.44
N ARG A 358 2.30 -10.04 -19.58
CA ARG A 358 2.59 -8.60 -19.46
C ARG A 358 3.38 -8.32 -18.17
N PRO A 359 4.26 -7.30 -18.17
CA PRO A 359 4.99 -6.92 -16.98
C PRO A 359 4.06 -6.60 -15.80
N GLY A 360 4.50 -6.94 -14.59
CA GLY A 360 3.80 -6.62 -13.34
C GLY A 360 4.54 -5.60 -12.47
N ASN A 361 5.65 -5.06 -12.96
CA ASN A 361 6.46 -4.05 -12.30
C ASN A 361 6.71 -2.86 -13.23
N LEU A 362 7.22 -1.79 -12.64
CA LEU A 362 7.72 -0.64 -13.37
C LEU A 362 9.11 -0.27 -12.82
N PRO A 363 10.17 -0.27 -13.65
CA PRO A 363 11.54 0.10 -13.24
C PRO A 363 11.63 1.39 -12.41
N SER A 364 10.87 2.43 -12.81
CA SER A 364 10.88 3.72 -12.11
C SER A 364 10.26 3.68 -10.70
N LEU A 365 9.53 2.62 -10.36
CA LEU A 365 8.91 2.44 -9.05
C LEU A 365 9.67 1.45 -8.18
N THR A 366 10.08 0.31 -8.74
CA THR A 366 10.72 -0.76 -7.96
C THR A 366 12.25 -0.71 -8.02
N GLY A 367 12.84 0.05 -8.94
CA GLY A 367 14.28 0.07 -9.18
C GLY A 367 14.79 -1.09 -10.02
N ALA A 368 13.91 -1.94 -10.58
CA ALA A 368 14.32 -3.03 -11.47
C ALA A 368 15.01 -2.52 -12.74
N ASP A 369 15.96 -3.29 -13.27
CA ASP A 369 16.71 -2.93 -14.48
C ASP A 369 15.82 -2.91 -15.73
N HIS A 370 14.74 -3.69 -15.72
CA HIS A 370 13.81 -3.82 -16.83
C HIS A 370 12.41 -4.26 -16.34
N PRO A 371 11.36 -4.01 -17.13
CA PRO A 371 10.04 -4.58 -16.87
C PRO A 371 10.07 -6.11 -16.97
N ALA A 372 9.40 -6.79 -16.05
CA ALA A 372 9.36 -8.24 -15.92
C ALA A 372 7.95 -8.75 -15.65
N VAL A 373 7.60 -9.87 -16.27
CA VAL A 373 6.38 -10.62 -15.94
C VAL A 373 6.57 -11.24 -14.56
N LEU A 374 5.75 -10.84 -13.59
CA LEU A 374 5.89 -11.29 -12.21
C LEU A 374 5.18 -12.62 -11.97
N GLY A 375 5.45 -13.25 -10.83
CA GLY A 375 4.73 -14.41 -10.33
C GLY A 375 5.04 -15.73 -11.03
N GLN A 376 4.46 -16.80 -10.49
CA GLN A 376 4.60 -18.19 -10.95
C GLN A 376 3.21 -18.78 -11.14
N ILE A 377 2.97 -19.45 -12.26
CA ILE A 377 1.66 -20.06 -12.57
C ILE A 377 1.63 -21.50 -12.05
N ILE A 378 0.65 -21.80 -11.22
CA ILE A 378 0.30 -23.13 -10.73
C ILE A 378 -0.99 -23.57 -11.43
N PRO A 379 -0.94 -24.57 -12.32
CA PRO A 379 -2.12 -25.11 -12.99
C PRO A 379 -3.17 -25.63 -12.01
N GLY A 380 -4.39 -25.11 -12.10
CA GLY A 380 -5.58 -25.70 -11.46
C GLY A 380 -6.31 -26.64 -12.41
N ALA A 381 -7.44 -27.21 -11.96
CA ALA A 381 -8.31 -28.04 -12.81
C ALA A 381 -8.83 -27.28 -14.04
N ASN A 382 -8.99 -25.95 -13.93
CA ASN A 382 -9.42 -25.10 -15.03
C ASN A 382 -8.31 -24.73 -16.05
N TYR A 383 -7.03 -25.06 -15.81
CA TYR A 383 -5.88 -24.53 -16.57
C TYR A 383 -5.99 -24.73 -18.09
N ALA A 384 -6.25 -25.96 -18.54
CA ALA A 384 -6.33 -26.28 -19.97
C ALA A 384 -7.57 -25.67 -20.66
N ALA A 385 -8.67 -25.49 -19.92
CA ALA A 385 -9.84 -24.78 -20.43
C ALA A 385 -9.58 -23.27 -20.50
N LEU A 386 -8.88 -22.73 -19.49
CA LEU A 386 -8.54 -21.33 -19.41
C LEU A 386 -7.60 -20.91 -20.54
N ILE A 387 -6.54 -21.68 -20.83
CA ILE A 387 -5.66 -21.43 -21.99
C ILE A 387 -6.47 -21.32 -23.28
N ARG A 388 -7.39 -22.28 -23.52
CA ARG A 388 -8.24 -22.30 -24.71
C ARG A 388 -9.21 -21.13 -24.78
N LYS A 389 -9.64 -20.60 -23.62
CA LYS A 389 -10.53 -19.44 -23.52
C LYS A 389 -9.80 -18.13 -23.77
N THR A 390 -8.52 -18.02 -23.42
CA THR A 390 -7.80 -16.74 -23.37
C THR A 390 -6.71 -16.56 -24.42
N TRP A 391 -6.02 -17.64 -24.80
CA TRP A 391 -4.83 -17.56 -25.68
C TRP A 391 -5.05 -18.21 -27.05
N CYS A 392 -6.09 -19.03 -27.20
CA CYS A 392 -6.55 -19.59 -28.47
C CYS A 392 -7.75 -18.78 -28.97
#